data_AF-A0A962YHY2-F1
#
_entry.id   AF-A0A962YHY2-F1
#
_cell.length_a   1.000
_cell.length_b   1.000
_cell.length_c   1.000
_cell.angle_alpha   90.00
_cell.angle_beta   90.00
_cell.angle_gamma   90.00
#
_symmetry.space_group_name_H-M   'P 1'
#
loop_
_entity.id
_entity.type
_entity.pdbx_description
1 polymer ?
#
loop_
_entity_poly.entity_id
_entity_poly.type
_entity_poly.pdbx_seq_one_letter_code
_entity_poly.pdbx_strand_id
1 'polypeptide(L)'
;MKYFSFEDMSKQQEALVANAQKLNKLAITNFEKMAALQMNALRSCSELGLNQLKSLAEVKDPQALQGYVQTQAEAVKALAEKMIADAKTVTEMGVAYNQEAQKVAQEALSKVTAKAA
;
A
#
# COMPACT_ATOMS: atom_id res chain seq x y z
N MET A 1 -49.32 -0.98 5.82
CA MET A 1 -48.04 -0.97 6.57
C MET A 1 -47.36 -2.31 6.28
N LYS A 2 -46.28 -2.32 5.49
CA LYS A 2 -45.56 -3.55 5.11
C LYS A 2 -44.82 -4.04 6.37
N TYR A 3 -45.17 -5.20 6.90
CA TYR A 3 -44.51 -5.74 8.09
C TYR A 3 -43.08 -6.17 7.74
N PHE A 4 -42.13 -5.75 8.56
CA PHE A 4 -40.75 -6.21 8.49
C PHE A 4 -40.72 -7.69 8.88
N SER A 5 -40.43 -8.58 7.93
CA SER A 5 -40.49 -10.03 8.16
C SER A 5 -39.22 -10.55 8.85
N PHE A 6 -39.28 -11.75 9.44
CA PHE A 6 -38.09 -12.43 9.96
C PHE A 6 -37.04 -12.68 8.85
N GLU A 7 -37.50 -12.94 7.63
CA GLU A 7 -36.63 -13.09 6.45
C GLU A 7 -35.91 -11.78 6.09
N ASP A 8 -36.59 -10.65 6.27
CA ASP A 8 -36.01 -9.31 6.11
C ASP A 8 -34.92 -8.98 7.12
N MET A 9 -35.07 -9.44 8.37
CA MET A 9 -34.05 -9.34 9.41
C MET A 9 -32.82 -10.19 9.08
N SER A 10 -33.04 -11.44 8.66
CA SER A 10 -31.95 -12.37 8.31
C SER A 10 -31.09 -11.83 7.16
N LYS A 11 -31.73 -11.35 6.07
CA LYS A 11 -31.03 -10.77 4.93
C LYS A 11 -30.23 -9.51 5.28
N GLN A 12 -30.75 -8.68 6.20
CA GLN A 12 -30.02 -7.50 6.68
C GLN A 12 -28.79 -7.91 7.52
N GLN A 13 -28.92 -8.91 8.37
CA GLN A 13 -27.82 -9.41 9.20
C GLN A 13 -26.71 -10.03 8.33
N GLU A 14 -27.06 -10.83 7.33
CA GLU A 14 -26.13 -11.36 6.33
C GLU A 14 -25.41 -10.25 5.56
N ALA A 15 -26.14 -9.20 5.15
CA ALA A 15 -25.56 -8.07 4.44
C ALA A 15 -24.57 -7.27 5.31
N LEU A 16 -24.87 -7.06 6.59
CA LEU A 16 -23.99 -6.38 7.54
C LEU A 16 -22.70 -7.18 7.76
N VAL A 17 -22.81 -8.50 7.94
CA VAL A 17 -21.66 -9.39 8.09
C VAL A 17 -20.80 -9.39 6.82
N ALA A 18 -21.41 -9.46 5.64
CA ALA A 18 -20.69 -9.41 4.37
C ALA A 18 -19.94 -8.08 4.17
N ASN A 19 -20.56 -6.95 4.52
CA ASN A 19 -19.93 -5.63 4.43
C ASN A 19 -18.77 -5.49 5.43
N ALA A 20 -18.93 -5.97 6.66
CA ALA A 20 -17.85 -6.00 7.65
C ALA A 20 -16.66 -6.86 7.18
N GLN A 21 -16.94 -8.02 6.58
CA GLN A 21 -15.89 -8.86 5.98
C GLN A 21 -15.15 -8.16 4.83
N LYS A 22 -15.85 -7.40 3.98
CA LYS A 22 -15.23 -6.62 2.90
C LYS A 22 -14.31 -5.53 3.45
N LEU A 23 -14.75 -4.79 4.47
CA LEU A 23 -13.92 -3.77 5.12
C LEU A 23 -12.68 -4.38 5.79
N ASN A 24 -12.84 -5.52 6.47
CA ASN A 24 -11.71 -6.23 7.09
C ASN A 24 -10.68 -6.69 6.04
N LYS A 25 -11.13 -7.25 4.92
CA LYS A 25 -10.23 -7.64 3.81
C LYS A 25 -9.51 -6.44 3.20
N LEU A 26 -10.20 -5.30 3.08
CA LEU A 26 -9.61 -4.06 2.59
C LEU A 26 -8.51 -3.55 3.53
N ALA A 27 -8.75 -3.59 4.85
CA ALA A 27 -7.76 -3.22 5.85
C ALA A 27 -6.53 -4.14 5.83
N ILE A 28 -6.75 -5.46 5.77
CA ILE A 28 -5.67 -6.46 5.69
C ILE A 28 -4.82 -6.23 4.43
N THR A 29 -5.45 -6.09 3.26
CA THR A 29 -4.74 -5.85 2.00
C THR A 29 -3.87 -4.58 2.06
N ASN A 30 -4.38 -3.50 2.66
CA ASN A 30 -3.58 -2.28 2.80
C ASN A 30 -2.44 -2.45 3.79
N PHE A 31 -2.65 -3.17 4.88
CA PHE A 31 -1.58 -3.51 5.83
C PHE A 31 -0.48 -4.33 5.16
N GLU A 32 -0.83 -5.37 4.39
CA GLU A 32 0.14 -6.18 3.63
C GLU A 32 0.97 -5.33 2.67
N LYS A 33 0.33 -4.42 1.93
CA LYS A 33 1.03 -3.50 1.02
C LYS A 33 1.97 -2.53 1.76
N MET A 34 1.54 -1.98 2.90
CA MET A 34 2.40 -1.14 3.73
C MET A 34 3.60 -1.91 4.31
N ALA A 35 3.38 -3.16 4.74
CA ALA A 35 4.44 -4.02 5.23
C ALA A 35 5.46 -4.33 4.11
N ALA A 36 4.98 -4.61 2.90
CA ALA A 36 5.85 -4.83 1.74
C ALA A 36 6.68 -3.57 1.39
N LEU A 37 6.07 -2.38 1.43
CA LEU A 37 6.78 -1.11 1.24
C LEU A 37 7.91 -0.92 2.26
N GLN A 38 7.63 -1.14 3.55
CA GLN A 38 8.64 -1.03 4.61
C GLN A 38 9.78 -2.03 4.45
N MET A 39 9.47 -3.29 4.11
CA MET A 39 10.48 -4.32 3.84
C MET A 39 11.35 -3.98 2.63
N ASN A 40 10.76 -3.44 1.57
CA ASN A 40 11.50 -3.00 0.39
C ASN A 40 12.40 -1.80 0.69
N ALA A 41 11.96 -0.85 1.51
CA ALA A 41 12.79 0.24 1.97
C ALA A 41 14.01 -0.25 2.78
N LEU A 42 13.80 -1.16 3.74
CA LEU A 42 14.88 -1.76 4.52
C LEU A 42 15.89 -2.51 3.64
N ARG A 43 15.41 -3.30 2.68
CA ARG A 43 16.26 -4.00 1.71
C ARG A 43 17.13 -3.02 0.93
N SER A 44 16.54 -1.99 0.32
CA SER A 44 17.31 -1.04 -0.49
C SER A 44 18.30 -0.22 0.33
N CYS A 45 17.96 0.20 1.55
CA CYS A 45 18.93 0.86 2.44
C CYS A 45 20.11 -0.06 2.78
N SER A 46 19.85 -1.35 3.00
CA SER A 46 20.89 -2.34 3.28
C SER A 46 21.79 -2.58 2.07
N GLU A 47 21.20 -2.71 0.87
CA GLU A 47 21.93 -2.86 -0.39
C GLU A 47 22.82 -1.64 -0.68
N LEU A 48 22.29 -0.42 -0.48
CA LEU A 48 23.07 0.81 -0.60
C LEU A 48 24.26 0.82 0.35
N GLY A 49 24.06 0.50 1.63
CA GLY A 49 25.13 0.45 2.63
C GLY A 49 26.20 -0.61 2.31
N LEU A 50 25.78 -1.81 1.90
CA LEU A 50 26.70 -2.88 1.52
C LEU A 50 27.50 -2.53 0.26
N ASN A 51 26.85 -1.94 -0.75
CA ASN A 51 27.54 -1.47 -1.94
C ASN A 51 28.55 -0.38 -1.59
N GLN A 52 28.18 0.56 -0.70
CA GLN A 52 29.07 1.62 -0.25
C GLN A 52 30.33 1.07 0.45
N LEU A 53 30.16 0.07 1.33
CA LEU A 53 31.26 -0.59 2.03
C LEU A 53 32.19 -1.34 1.06
N LYS A 54 31.63 -2.06 0.08
CA LYS A 54 32.41 -2.74 -0.97
C LYS A 54 33.21 -1.74 -1.79
N SER A 55 32.57 -0.67 -2.27
CA SER A 55 33.24 0.37 -3.04
C SER A 55 34.36 1.04 -2.26
N LEU A 56 34.18 1.30 -0.96
CA LEU A 56 35.25 1.84 -0.09
C LEU A 56 36.44 0.89 0.01
N ALA A 57 36.21 -0.42 0.11
CA ALA A 57 37.29 -1.42 0.19
C ALA A 57 38.12 -1.52 -1.10
N GLU A 58 37.58 -1.07 -2.23
CA GLU A 58 38.25 -1.07 -3.53
C GLU A 58 39.03 0.23 -3.81
N VAL A 59 38.84 1.29 -3.01
CA VAL A 59 39.59 2.55 -3.15
C VAL A 59 41.04 2.35 -2.69
N LYS A 60 41.98 2.35 -3.63
CA LYS A 60 43.42 2.16 -3.35
C LYS A 60 44.30 3.33 -3.80
N ASP A 61 43.74 4.22 -4.63
CA ASP A 61 44.44 5.36 -5.21
C ASP A 61 43.45 6.49 -5.60
N PRO A 62 43.95 7.69 -5.97
CA PRO A 62 43.10 8.82 -6.35
C PRO A 62 42.21 8.58 -7.58
N GLN A 63 42.56 7.66 -8.48
CA GLN A 63 41.74 7.29 -9.63
C GLN A 63 40.53 6.45 -9.20
N ALA A 64 40.74 5.50 -8.27
CA ALA A 64 39.67 4.74 -7.65
C ALA A 64 38.73 5.65 -6.83
N LEU A 65 39.26 6.71 -6.21
CA LEU A 65 38.46 7.73 -5.53
C LEU A 65 37.55 8.50 -6.51
N GLN A 66 38.03 8.82 -7.71
CA GLN A 66 37.24 9.48 -8.74
C GLN A 66 36.09 8.58 -9.24
N GLY A 67 36.38 7.29 -9.46
CA GLY A 67 35.37 6.28 -9.78
C GLY A 67 34.29 6.16 -8.70
N TYR A 68 34.70 6.11 -7.43
CA TYR A 68 33.80 6.06 -6.27
C TYR A 68 32.82 7.25 -6.21
N VAL A 69 33.31 8.48 -6.43
CA VAL A 69 32.46 9.69 -6.44
C VAL A 69 31.41 9.60 -7.54
N GLN A 70 31.77 9.04 -8.70
CA GLN A 70 30.85 8.85 -9.82
C GLN A 70 29.77 7.82 -9.48
N THR A 71 30.12 6.70 -8.84
CA THR A 71 29.15 5.68 -8.38
C THR A 71 28.21 6.22 -7.30
N GLN A 72 28.70 7.15 -6.46
CA GLN A 72 27.91 7.75 -5.39
C GLN A 72 26.78 8.65 -5.93
N ALA A 73 27.01 9.35 -7.05
CA ALA A 73 25.97 10.11 -7.73
C ALA A 73 24.85 9.21 -8.29
N GLU A 74 25.22 8.04 -8.83
CA GLU A 74 24.26 7.04 -9.32
C GLU A 74 23.44 6.43 -8.18
N ALA A 75 24.06 6.12 -7.04
CA ALA A 75 23.38 5.66 -5.84
C ALA A 75 22.34 6.69 -5.31
N VAL A 76 22.69 7.98 -5.30
CA VAL A 76 21.76 9.06 -4.93
C VAL A 76 20.59 9.14 -5.92
N LYS A 77 20.85 9.02 -7.22
CA LYS A 77 19.80 8.99 -8.24
C LYS A 77 18.85 7.80 -8.05
N ALA A 78 19.39 6.60 -7.83
CA ALA A 78 18.60 5.40 -7.59
C ALA A 78 17.73 5.53 -6.32
N LEU A 79 18.26 6.15 -5.25
CA LEU A 79 17.49 6.44 -4.04
C LEU A 79 16.33 7.41 -4.30
N ALA A 80 16.57 8.48 -5.07
CA ALA A 80 15.55 9.46 -5.44
C ALA A 80 14.44 8.81 -6.28
N GLU A 81 14.80 7.99 -7.28
CA GLU A 81 13.85 7.24 -8.11
C GLU A 81 13.00 6.28 -7.26
N LYS A 82 13.63 5.56 -6.31
CA LYS A 82 12.91 4.69 -5.38
C LYS A 82 11.92 5.47 -4.53
N MET A 83 12.32 6.62 -4.00
CA MET A 83 11.45 7.46 -3.16
C MET A 83 10.22 7.94 -3.92
N ILE A 84 10.38 8.33 -5.19
CA ILE A 84 9.27 8.70 -6.07
C ILE A 84 8.34 7.50 -6.32
N ALA A 85 8.91 6.32 -6.57
CA ALA A 85 8.14 5.09 -6.78
C ALA A 85 7.34 4.68 -5.53
N ASP A 86 7.95 4.77 -4.34
CA ASP A 86 7.29 4.49 -3.07
C ASP A 86 6.14 5.49 -2.83
N ALA A 87 6.36 6.79 -3.06
CA ALA A 87 5.33 7.83 -2.92
C ALA A 87 4.14 7.61 -3.86
N LYS A 88 4.40 7.20 -5.11
CA LYS A 88 3.36 6.81 -6.06
C LYS A 88 2.56 5.62 -5.54
N THR A 89 3.24 4.58 -5.03
CA THR A 89 2.59 3.40 -4.47
C THR A 89 1.67 3.75 -3.29
N VAL A 90 2.13 4.61 -2.37
CA VAL A 90 1.31 5.08 -1.23
C VAL A 90 0.07 5.85 -1.72
N THR A 91 0.22 6.70 -2.74
CA THR A 91 -0.89 7.45 -3.33
C THR A 91 -1.91 6.50 -3.95
N GLU A 92 -1.46 5.50 -4.71
CA GLU A 92 -2.31 4.48 -5.33
C GLU A 92 -3.06 3.64 -4.27
N MET A 93 -2.40 3.31 -3.16
CA MET A 93 -3.05 2.63 -2.03
C MET A 93 -4.19 3.48 -1.44
N GLY A 94 -3.96 4.77 -1.22
CA GLY A 94 -4.97 5.68 -0.69
C GLY A 94 -6.18 5.81 -1.62
N VAL A 95 -5.94 5.94 -2.93
CA VAL A 95 -7.01 5.99 -3.94
C VAL A 95 -7.81 4.68 -3.95
N ALA A 96 -7.14 3.54 -4.00
CA ALA A 96 -7.78 2.23 -4.02
C ALA A 96 -8.60 1.96 -2.74
N TYR A 97 -8.08 2.32 -1.58
CA TYR A 97 -8.80 2.23 -0.31
C TYR A 97 -10.08 3.07 -0.33
N ASN A 98 -9.98 4.34 -0.75
CA ASN A 98 -11.13 5.24 -0.80
C ASN A 98 -12.21 4.74 -1.78
N GLN A 99 -11.82 4.29 -2.96
CA GLN A 99 -12.75 3.73 -3.95
C GLN A 99 -13.49 2.50 -3.42
N GLU A 100 -12.79 1.55 -2.82
CA GLU A 100 -13.42 0.33 -2.30
C GLU A 100 -14.28 0.62 -1.06
N ALA A 101 -13.85 1.54 -0.19
CA ALA A 101 -14.65 1.99 0.95
C ALA A 101 -15.96 2.66 0.51
N GLN A 102 -15.91 3.53 -0.50
CA GLN A 102 -17.11 4.16 -1.08
C GLN A 102 -18.06 3.11 -1.67
N LYS A 103 -17.53 2.09 -2.36
CA LYS A 103 -18.33 1.01 -2.93
C LYS A 103 -19.03 0.20 -1.84
N VAL A 104 -18.34 -0.17 -0.76
CA VAL A 104 -18.96 -0.86 0.39
C VAL A 104 -20.04 0.00 1.04
N ALA A 105 -19.81 1.31 1.18
CA ALA A 105 -20.82 2.24 1.71
C ALA A 105 -22.05 2.36 0.78
N GLN A 106 -21.85 2.44 -0.54
CA GLN A 106 -22.93 2.48 -1.52
C GLN A 106 -23.75 1.18 -1.53
N GLU A 107 -23.11 0.02 -1.44
CA GLU A 107 -23.79 -1.28 -1.33
C GLU A 107 -24.61 -1.40 -0.04
N ALA A 108 -24.11 -0.83 1.07
CA ALA A 108 -24.87 -0.75 2.31
C ALA A 108 -26.09 0.16 2.16
N LEU A 109 -25.94 1.33 1.53
CA LEU A 109 -27.01 2.32 1.35
C LEU A 109 -28.10 1.82 0.39
N SER A 110 -27.71 1.23 -0.75
CA SER A 110 -28.65 0.76 -1.79
C SER A 110 -29.52 -0.42 -1.34
N LYS A 111 -29.02 -1.27 -0.43
CA LYS A 111 -29.84 -2.32 0.20
C LYS A 111 -30.82 -1.79 1.24
N VAL A 112 -30.58 -0.59 1.79
CA VAL A 112 -31.50 0.10 2.70
C VAL A 112 -32.56 0.91 1.93
N THR A 113 -32.16 1.62 0.86
CA THR A 113 -33.10 2.44 0.06
C THR A 113 -33.95 1.65 -0.93
N ALA A 114 -33.47 0.52 -1.48
CA ALA A 114 -34.32 -0.39 -2.26
C ALA A 114 -35.48 -1.02 -1.45
N LYS A 115 -35.50 -0.79 -0.12
CA LYS A 115 -36.53 -1.26 0.82
C LYS A 115 -37.53 -0.17 1.21
N ALA A 116 -37.24 1.10 0.87
CA ALA A 116 -38.07 2.27 1.19
C ALA A 116 -38.99 2.71 0.02
N ALA A 117 -38.78 2.16 -1.18
CA ALA A 117 -39.66 2.28 -2.35
C ALA A 117 -40.48 0.99 -2.54
#